data_AF-A0A519HCW0-F1
#
_entry.id   AF-A0A519HCW0-F1
#
_cell.length_a   1.000
_cell.length_b   1.000
_cell.length_c   1.000
_cell.angle_alpha   90.00
_cell.angle_beta   90.00
_cell.angle_gamma   90.00
#
_symmetry.space_group_name_H-M   'P 1'
#
loop_
_entity.id
_entity.type
_entity.pdbx_description
1 polymer ?
#
loop_
_entity_poly.entity_id
_entity_poly.type
_entity_poly.pdbx_seq_one_letter_code
_entity_poly.pdbx_strand_id
1 'polypeptide(L)'
;PAVPALAQAIDAVFDARIGDISGRGKLAADMREIWMMQTRFERRSGSGVFSLIEQPRYRAGFDFLRLRADVGEIDPALADWWEDFALGSDDDRQALLADARASQQKQPRVVRAPRPEAPAGEEAEPAADDAPAKKRRRRRRKPGGGEGAAAPAPAAE
;
A
#
# COMPACT_ATOMS: atom_id res chain seq x y z
N PRO A 1 -4.84 10.94 0.02
CA PRO A 1 -4.27 9.60 -0.27
C PRO A 1 -3.43 9.66 -1.57
N ALA A 2 -2.21 9.12 -1.57
CA ALA A 2 -1.28 9.29 -2.69
C ALA A 2 -1.70 8.55 -3.98
N VAL A 3 -2.37 7.39 -3.82
CA VAL A 3 -2.78 6.52 -4.94
C VAL A 3 -3.78 7.16 -5.92
N PRO A 4 -4.89 7.79 -5.49
CA PRO A 4 -5.82 8.45 -6.43
C PRO A 4 -5.22 9.68 -7.12
N ALA A 5 -4.31 10.40 -6.46
CA ALA A 5 -3.63 11.55 -7.07
C ALA A 5 -2.66 11.10 -8.18
N LEU A 6 -1.96 9.98 -7.98
CA LEU A 6 -1.10 9.39 -9.02
C LEU A 6 -1.92 8.98 -10.25
N ALA A 7 -3.05 8.30 -10.06
CA ALA A 7 -3.91 7.88 -11.16
C ALA A 7 -4.40 9.08 -11.99
N GLN A 8 -4.82 10.17 -11.34
CA GLN A 8 -5.23 11.41 -12.01
C GLN A 8 -4.10 12.06 -12.80
N ALA A 9 -2.89 12.12 -12.23
CA ALA A 9 -1.72 12.67 -12.92
C ALA A 9 -1.35 11.83 -14.16
N ILE A 10 -1.44 10.50 -14.04
CA ILE A 10 -1.24 9.58 -15.14
C ILE A 10 -2.23 9.88 -16.27
N ASP A 11 -3.53 9.97 -15.97
CA ASP A 11 -4.56 10.23 -16.98
C ASP A 11 -4.36 11.61 -17.64
N ALA A 12 -4.02 12.65 -16.87
CA ALA A 12 -3.73 13.98 -17.42
C ALA A 12 -2.55 13.97 -18.42
N VAL A 13 -1.51 13.16 -18.19
CA VAL A 13 -0.38 13.02 -19.13
C VAL A 13 -0.82 12.32 -20.41
N PHE A 14 -1.67 11.29 -20.32
CA PHE A 14 -2.25 10.64 -21.49
C PHE A 14 -3.05 11.63 -22.34
N ASP A 15 -3.93 12.40 -21.72
CA ASP A 15 -4.75 13.39 -22.40
C ASP A 15 -3.89 14.47 -23.09
N ALA A 16 -2.82 14.92 -22.42
CA ALA A 16 -1.96 16.00 -22.93
C ALA A 16 -0.97 15.57 -24.03
N ARG A 17 -0.55 14.31 -24.09
CA ARG A 17 0.58 13.87 -24.95
C ARG A 17 0.22 12.84 -26.01
N ILE A 18 -0.87 12.11 -25.81
CA ILE A 18 -1.20 10.94 -26.62
C ILE A 18 -2.52 11.14 -27.36
N GLY A 19 -3.41 12.00 -26.84
CA GLY A 19 -4.74 12.21 -27.40
C GLY A 19 -5.58 10.92 -27.45
N ASP A 20 -6.60 10.91 -28.30
CA ASP A 20 -7.54 9.77 -28.43
C ASP A 20 -6.93 8.51 -29.07
N ILE A 21 -5.71 8.60 -29.62
CA ILE A 21 -5.11 7.55 -30.45
C ILE A 21 -4.62 6.35 -29.60
N SER A 22 -4.38 6.52 -28.30
CA SER A 22 -3.98 5.42 -27.41
C SER A 22 -4.76 5.30 -26.09
N GLY A 23 -5.64 6.26 -25.76
CA GLY A 23 -6.31 6.37 -24.45
C GLY A 23 -7.13 5.15 -23.97
N ARG A 24 -7.52 4.21 -24.85
CA ARG A 24 -8.31 3.00 -24.52
C ARG A 24 -7.68 1.68 -24.99
N GLY A 25 -6.44 1.72 -25.51
CA GLY A 25 -5.76 0.56 -26.05
C GLY A 25 -4.95 -0.23 -25.03
N LYS A 26 -4.50 -1.42 -25.42
CA LYS A 26 -3.61 -2.29 -24.63
C LYS A 26 -2.32 -1.57 -24.20
N LEU A 27 -1.75 -0.73 -25.05
CA LEU A 27 -0.50 -0.01 -24.76
C LEU A 27 -0.63 0.97 -23.59
N ALA A 28 -1.73 1.74 -23.54
CA ALA A 28 -1.96 2.66 -22.43
C ALA A 28 -2.19 1.89 -21.12
N ALA A 29 -2.85 0.74 -21.16
CA ALA A 29 -2.97 -0.13 -19.98
C ALA A 29 -1.59 -0.63 -19.50
N ASP A 30 -0.76 -1.12 -20.42
CA ASP A 30 0.61 -1.58 -20.11
C ASP A 30 1.46 -0.44 -19.49
N MET A 31 1.37 0.79 -20.02
CA MET A 31 2.09 1.96 -19.47
C MET A 31 1.59 2.36 -18.08
N ARG A 32 0.26 2.39 -17.87
CA ARG A 32 -0.33 2.67 -16.54
C ARG A 32 0.14 1.65 -15.52
N GLU A 33 0.19 0.38 -15.89
CA GLU A 33 0.68 -0.69 -15.02
C GLU A 33 2.14 -0.45 -14.61
N ILE A 34 3.03 -0.20 -15.58
CA ILE A 34 4.45 0.10 -15.34
C ILE A 34 4.64 1.27 -14.36
N TRP A 35 3.88 2.36 -14.54
CA TRP A 35 3.95 3.54 -13.66
C TRP A 35 3.37 3.28 -12.27
N MET A 36 2.24 2.57 -12.19
CA MET A 36 1.64 2.22 -10.89
C MET A 36 2.55 1.28 -10.08
N MET A 37 3.30 0.40 -10.75
CA MET A 37 4.30 -0.46 -10.09
C MET A 37 5.41 0.34 -9.40
N GLN A 38 5.74 1.55 -9.86
CA GLN A 38 6.79 2.38 -9.25
C GLN A 38 6.55 2.64 -7.76
N THR A 39 5.31 2.99 -7.39
CA THR A 39 4.96 3.19 -5.96
C THR A 39 4.95 1.90 -5.14
N ARG A 40 4.88 0.75 -5.80
CA ARG A 40 4.94 -0.56 -5.14
C ARG A 40 6.39 -0.97 -4.87
N PHE A 41 7.31 -0.63 -5.78
CA PHE A 41 8.75 -0.88 -5.60
C PHE A 41 9.33 -0.19 -4.36
N GLU A 42 8.78 0.95 -3.92
CA GLU A 42 9.20 1.60 -2.67
C GLU A 42 8.97 0.74 -1.41
N ARG A 43 8.07 -0.24 -1.46
CA ARG A 43 7.71 -1.09 -0.30
C ARG A 43 8.39 -2.44 -0.37
N ARG A 44 9.54 -2.57 0.28
CA ARG A 44 10.34 -3.80 0.38
C ARG A 44 9.88 -4.79 1.46
N SER A 45 8.61 -4.75 1.88
CA SER A 45 8.12 -5.58 2.99
C SER A 45 6.71 -6.07 2.81
N GLY A 46 6.46 -7.30 3.28
CA GLY A 46 5.15 -7.94 3.27
C GLY A 46 5.02 -8.96 2.14
N SER A 47 3.86 -9.59 2.02
CA SER A 47 3.59 -10.58 0.97
C SER A 47 3.48 -9.98 -0.44
N GLY A 48 3.18 -8.67 -0.53
CA GLY A 48 2.99 -7.99 -1.81
C GLY A 48 4.24 -7.89 -2.69
N VAL A 49 5.43 -8.20 -2.16
CA VAL A 49 6.71 -8.24 -2.88
C VAL A 49 6.74 -9.44 -3.83
N PHE A 50 6.32 -10.62 -3.36
CA PHE A 50 6.22 -11.83 -4.19
C PHE A 50 5.22 -11.64 -5.35
N SER A 51 4.03 -11.12 -5.04
CA SER A 51 3.05 -10.85 -6.10
C SER A 51 3.47 -9.73 -7.07
N LEU A 52 4.49 -8.92 -6.74
CA LEU A 52 4.99 -7.88 -7.64
C LEU A 52 5.93 -8.45 -8.69
N ILE A 53 6.81 -9.40 -8.30
CA ILE A 53 7.73 -10.05 -9.24
C ILE A 53 7.02 -10.98 -10.23
N GLU A 54 5.83 -11.48 -9.85
CA GLU A 54 4.97 -12.31 -10.70
C GLU A 54 4.18 -11.51 -11.76
N GLN A 55 4.17 -10.17 -11.68
CA GLN A 55 3.38 -9.37 -12.61
C GLN A 55 3.90 -9.50 -14.05
N PRO A 56 3.02 -9.58 -15.07
CA PRO A 56 3.44 -9.70 -16.48
C PRO A 56 4.34 -8.55 -16.97
N ARG A 57 4.26 -7.39 -16.31
CA ARG A 57 5.06 -6.19 -16.63
C ARG A 57 6.19 -5.93 -15.65
N TYR A 58 6.54 -6.89 -14.78
CA TYR A 58 7.64 -6.75 -13.83
C TYR A 58 8.94 -6.30 -14.49
N ARG A 59 9.36 -6.94 -15.59
CA ARG A 59 10.62 -6.58 -16.24
C ARG A 59 10.64 -5.11 -16.70
N ALA A 60 9.58 -4.65 -17.36
CA ALA A 60 9.47 -3.26 -17.79
C ALA A 60 9.38 -2.28 -16.60
N GLY A 61 8.67 -2.67 -15.54
CA GLY A 61 8.61 -1.90 -14.30
C GLY A 61 9.97 -1.77 -13.60
N PHE A 62 10.73 -2.86 -13.54
CA PHE A 62 12.06 -2.92 -12.97
C PHE A 62 13.09 -2.15 -13.82
N ASP A 63 13.04 -2.30 -15.14
CA ASP A 63 13.92 -1.53 -16.04
C ASP A 63 13.66 -0.03 -15.90
N PHE A 64 12.39 0.38 -15.73
CA PHE A 64 12.07 1.78 -15.45
C PHE A 64 12.57 2.22 -14.06
N LEU A 65 12.47 1.37 -13.03
CA LEU A 65 13.05 1.64 -11.72
C LEU A 65 14.57 1.88 -11.81
N ARG A 66 15.28 1.03 -12.55
CA ARG A 66 16.72 1.15 -12.76
C ARG A 66 17.08 2.45 -13.48
N LEU A 67 16.35 2.83 -14.53
CA LEU A 67 16.56 4.12 -15.20
C LEU A 67 16.38 5.30 -14.24
N ARG A 68 15.38 5.25 -13.34
CA ARG A 68 15.17 6.27 -12.31
C ARG A 68 16.34 6.35 -11.32
N ALA A 69 16.93 5.21 -10.96
CA ALA A 69 18.13 5.17 -10.14
C ALA A 69 19.36 5.75 -10.88
N ASP A 70 19.54 5.39 -12.16
CA ASP A 70 20.66 5.86 -12.98
C ASP A 70 20.66 7.39 -13.17
N VAL A 71 19.47 8.02 -13.23
CA VAL A 71 19.34 9.49 -13.28
C VAL A 71 19.35 10.16 -11.90
N GLY A 72 19.51 9.38 -10.82
CA GLY A 72 19.59 9.87 -9.45
C GLY A 72 18.26 10.30 -8.82
N GLU A 73 17.12 9.88 -9.38
CA GLU A 73 15.79 10.18 -8.82
C GLU A 73 15.50 9.36 -7.56
N ILE A 74 16.04 8.14 -7.49
CA ILE A 74 15.88 7.22 -6.37
C ILE A 74 17.23 6.62 -5.98
N ASP A 75 17.30 6.04 -4.78
CA ASP A 75 18.48 5.34 -4.28
C ASP A 75 18.76 4.08 -5.13
N PRO A 76 19.97 3.95 -5.74
CA PRO A 76 20.36 2.74 -6.47
C PRO A 76 20.24 1.45 -5.67
N ALA A 77 20.46 1.50 -4.34
CA ALA A 77 20.32 0.33 -3.47
C ALA A 77 18.90 -0.25 -3.47
N LEU A 78 17.89 0.54 -3.84
CA LEU A 78 16.54 0.05 -4.03
C LEU A 78 16.44 -0.84 -5.28
N ALA A 79 17.05 -0.44 -6.39
CA ALA A 79 17.06 -1.23 -7.62
C ALA A 79 17.85 -2.52 -7.42
N ASP A 80 19.04 -2.45 -6.81
CA ASP A 80 19.87 -3.62 -6.49
C ASP A 80 19.11 -4.63 -5.62
N TRP A 81 18.43 -4.16 -4.58
CA TRP A 81 17.61 -5.03 -3.73
C TRP A 81 16.52 -5.77 -4.49
N TRP A 82 15.87 -5.11 -5.46
CA TRP A 82 14.82 -5.75 -6.27
C TRP A 82 15.38 -6.74 -7.30
N GLU A 83 16.60 -6.51 -7.79
CA GLU A 83 17.33 -7.45 -8.64
C GLU A 83 17.69 -8.71 -7.85
N ASP A 84 18.32 -8.54 -6.69
CA ASP A 84 18.70 -9.63 -5.80
C ASP A 84 17.47 -10.42 -5.35
N PHE A 85 16.35 -9.76 -5.04
CA PHE A 85 15.13 -10.44 -4.66
C PHE A 85 14.53 -11.25 -5.82
N ALA A 86 14.55 -10.73 -7.04
CA ALA A 86 13.98 -11.44 -8.19
C ALA A 86 14.84 -12.64 -8.62
N LEU A 87 16.17 -12.52 -8.55
CA LEU A 87 17.11 -13.56 -8.96
C LEU A 87 17.46 -14.55 -7.83
N GLY A 88 17.27 -14.15 -6.57
CA GLY A 88 17.60 -14.95 -5.40
C GLY A 88 16.72 -16.17 -5.22
N SER A 89 17.25 -17.15 -4.50
CA SER A 89 16.50 -18.33 -4.06
C SER A 89 15.41 -17.97 -3.04
N ASP A 90 14.53 -18.92 -2.71
CA ASP A 90 13.50 -18.69 -1.68
C ASP A 90 14.10 -18.34 -0.31
N ASP A 91 15.25 -18.94 0.04
CA ASP A 91 15.97 -18.64 1.28
C ASP A 91 16.57 -17.22 1.24
N ASP A 92 17.19 -16.83 0.12
CA ASP A 92 17.74 -15.48 -0.06
C ASP A 92 16.64 -14.41 0.00
N ARG A 93 15.50 -14.67 -0.65
CA ARG A 93 14.31 -13.80 -0.62
C ARG A 93 13.80 -13.62 0.80
N GLN A 94 13.76 -14.68 1.60
CA GLN A 94 13.36 -14.60 3.00
C GLN A 94 14.36 -13.78 3.83
N ALA A 95 15.66 -13.95 3.60
CA ALA A 95 16.71 -13.18 4.27
C ALA A 95 16.61 -11.68 3.94
N LEU A 96 16.45 -11.32 2.66
CA LEU A 96 16.26 -9.95 2.20
C LEU A 96 15.02 -9.27 2.81
N LEU A 97 13.91 -10.02 2.92
CA LEU A 97 12.69 -9.51 3.57
C LEU A 97 12.85 -9.35 5.09
N ALA A 98 13.59 -10.24 5.74
CA ALA A 98 13.88 -10.12 7.17
C ALA A 98 14.72 -8.88 7.46
N ASP A 99 15.77 -8.64 6.67
CA ASP A 99 16.60 -7.44 6.78
C ASP A 99 15.79 -6.15 6.53
N ALA A 100 14.97 -6.12 5.46
CA ALA A 100 14.13 -4.97 5.14
C ALA A 100 13.12 -4.65 6.27
N ARG A 101 12.60 -5.67 6.96
CA ARG A 101 11.72 -5.49 8.14
C ARG A 101 12.49 -4.95 9.34
N ALA A 102 13.68 -5.47 9.62
CA ALA A 102 14.52 -5.01 10.73
C ALA A 102 14.91 -3.54 10.54
N SER A 103 15.27 -3.15 9.32
CA SER A 103 15.61 -1.77 8.95
C SER A 103 14.43 -0.80 9.13
N GLN A 104 13.19 -1.22 8.82
CA GLN A 104 11.99 -0.41 9.07
C GLN A 104 11.63 -0.26 10.55
N GLN A 105 11.93 -1.25 11.39
CA GLN A 105 11.65 -1.18 12.83
C GLN A 105 12.60 -0.24 13.58
N LYS A 106 13.83 -0.07 13.07
CA LYS A 106 14.82 0.86 13.64
C LYS A 106 14.51 2.33 13.33
N GLN A 107 13.66 2.61 12.34
CA GLN A 107 13.17 3.96 12.04
C GLN A 107 12.15 4.39 13.12
N PRO A 108 12.38 5.48 13.86
CA PRO A 108 11.43 5.93 14.88
C PRO A 108 10.12 6.30 14.19
N ARG A 109 9.04 5.56 14.50
CA ARG A 109 7.68 5.93 14.08
C ARG A 109 7.38 7.29 14.70
N VAL A 110 7.43 8.34 13.90
CA VAL A 110 6.89 9.65 14.27
C VAL A 110 5.39 9.45 14.46
N VAL A 111 5.00 9.20 15.71
CA VAL A 111 3.60 9.23 16.13
C VAL A 111 3.16 10.67 15.87
N ARG A 112 2.34 10.88 14.84
CA ARG A 112 1.66 12.15 14.63
C ARG A 112 0.93 12.48 15.94
N ALA A 113 1.45 13.46 16.66
CA ALA A 113 0.80 13.97 17.86
C ALA A 113 -0.64 14.37 17.48
N PRO A 114 -1.64 14.02 18.30
CA PRO A 114 -2.98 14.51 18.09
C PRO A 114 -2.92 16.05 18.07
N ARG A 115 -3.47 16.64 17.01
CA ARG A 115 -3.56 18.08 16.83
C ARG A 115 -4.24 18.66 18.08
N PRO A 116 -3.64 19.63 18.78
CA PRO A 116 -4.28 20.23 19.95
C PRO A 116 -5.57 20.90 19.50
N GLU A 117 -6.68 20.51 20.13
CA GLU A 117 -7.96 21.19 20.05
C GLU A 117 -7.75 22.61 20.60
N ALA A 118 -7.98 23.62 19.76
CA ALA A 118 -7.94 25.02 20.18
C ALA A 118 -9.12 25.28 21.15
N PRO A 119 -8.93 26.07 22.21
CA PRO A 119 -9.99 26.36 23.16
C PRO A 119 -11.06 27.25 22.50
N ALA A 120 -12.32 26.89 22.74
CA ALA A 120 -13.49 27.68 22.40
C ALA A 120 -13.72 28.80 23.43
N GLY A 121 -14.07 29.99 22.93
CA GLY A 121 -14.81 31.07 23.61
C GLY A 121 -15.38 31.98 22.50
N GLU A 122 -16.68 31.92 22.20
CA GLU A 122 -17.80 32.74 22.76
C GLU A 122 -17.89 34.11 22.02
N GLU A 123 -18.97 34.56 21.34
CA GLU A 123 -20.41 34.23 21.27
C GLU A 123 -21.04 34.73 19.94
N ALA A 124 -22.10 34.06 19.42
CA ALA A 124 -23.34 34.65 18.85
C ALA A 124 -24.24 33.58 18.14
N GLU A 125 -25.13 32.94 18.92
CA GLU A 125 -26.56 32.57 18.74
C GLU A 125 -27.19 32.12 17.36
N PRO A 126 -28.32 31.36 17.37
CA PRO A 126 -28.43 30.08 16.66
C PRO A 126 -29.45 30.03 15.50
N ALA A 127 -29.30 29.05 14.60
CA ALA A 127 -30.38 28.61 13.71
C ALA A 127 -30.35 27.07 13.53
N ALA A 128 -31.49 26.46 13.85
CA ALA A 128 -31.81 25.05 13.65
C ALA A 128 -31.91 24.69 12.15
N ASP A 129 -31.43 23.53 11.71
CA ASP A 129 -32.20 22.28 11.70
C ASP A 129 -31.37 21.09 11.13
N ASP A 130 -31.67 19.91 11.67
CA ASP A 130 -31.43 18.52 11.29
C ASP A 130 -30.17 18.03 10.53
N ALA A 131 -29.33 17.27 11.25
CA ALA A 131 -28.47 16.22 10.70
C ALA A 131 -28.35 15.03 11.67
N PRO A 132 -28.66 13.78 11.30
CA PRO A 132 -28.34 12.64 12.15
C PRO A 132 -26.91 12.13 11.92
N ALA A 133 -26.16 12.13 13.02
CA ALA A 133 -24.74 11.84 13.14
C ALA A 133 -24.34 10.38 12.78
N LYS A 134 -23.19 10.24 12.12
CA LYS A 134 -22.49 8.96 11.86
C LYS A 134 -22.06 8.30 13.18
N LYS A 135 -22.75 7.21 13.56
CA LYS A 135 -22.40 6.34 14.70
C LYS A 135 -21.00 5.74 14.52
N ARG A 136 -20.04 6.24 15.31
CA ARG A 136 -18.73 5.62 15.56
C ARG A 136 -18.96 4.22 16.17
N ARG A 137 -18.70 3.17 15.38
CA ARG A 137 -18.79 1.77 15.82
C ARG A 137 -17.71 1.49 16.86
N ARG A 138 -18.07 1.59 18.14
CA ARG A 138 -17.22 1.16 19.27
C ARG A 138 -16.86 -0.33 19.09
N ARG A 139 -15.56 -0.63 19.08
CA ARG A 139 -15.02 -1.99 19.30
C ARG A 139 -15.56 -2.49 20.65
N ARG A 140 -16.54 -3.38 20.61
CA ARG A 140 -17.00 -4.10 21.80
C ARG A 140 -15.97 -5.20 22.12
N ARG A 141 -15.15 -4.93 23.13
CA ARG A 141 -14.45 -5.96 23.92
C ARG A 141 -15.53 -6.91 24.47
N LYS A 142 -15.50 -8.18 24.09
CA LYS A 142 -16.28 -9.24 24.74
C LYS A 142 -15.31 -9.99 25.67
N PRO A 143 -15.51 -9.97 26.99
CA PRO A 143 -14.76 -10.81 27.92
C PRO A 143 -15.27 -12.26 27.85
N GLY A 144 -14.36 -13.19 28.14
CA GLY A 144 -14.59 -14.63 28.15
C GLY A 144 -15.22 -15.16 29.44
N GLY A 145 -15.34 -16.48 29.47
CA GLY A 145 -15.89 -17.33 30.55
C GLY A 145 -17.30 -17.80 30.20
N GLY A 146 -17.67 -19.07 30.24
CA GLY A 146 -17.05 -20.35 30.60
C GLY A 146 -18.13 -21.41 30.26
N GLU A 147 -17.76 -22.55 29.67
CA GLU A 147 -17.61 -23.82 30.37
C GLU A 147 -18.88 -24.70 30.27
N GLY A 148 -18.70 -25.97 29.88
CA GLY A 148 -19.65 -27.04 30.16
C GLY A 148 -20.19 -27.83 28.96
N ALA A 149 -19.59 -29.00 28.73
CA ALA A 149 -20.24 -30.29 28.43
C ALA A 149 -21.04 -30.43 27.11
N ALA A 150 -21.01 -31.53 26.35
CA ALA A 150 -20.43 -32.86 26.47
C ALA A 150 -20.34 -33.46 25.05
N ALA A 151 -19.33 -34.31 24.82
CA ALA A 151 -19.32 -35.23 23.68
C ALA A 151 -20.38 -36.33 23.87
N PRO A 152 -20.86 -36.93 22.78
CA PRO A 152 -20.58 -38.35 22.66
C PRO A 152 -20.11 -38.77 21.26
N ALA A 153 -19.16 -39.69 21.23
CA ALA A 153 -18.84 -40.57 20.11
C ALA A 153 -19.40 -41.98 20.43
N PRO A 154 -19.23 -42.99 19.55
CA PRO A 154 -19.46 -43.07 18.11
C PRO A 154 -20.47 -44.19 17.78
N ALA A 155 -20.98 -44.24 16.54
CA ALA A 155 -21.70 -45.41 16.02
C ALA A 155 -20.87 -46.06 14.90
N ALA A 156 -20.59 -47.34 15.10
CA ALA A 156 -20.10 -48.27 14.11
C ALA A 156 -21.27 -48.75 13.23
N GLU A 157 -21.06 -48.82 11.92
CA GLU A 157 -21.30 -50.01 11.08
C GLU A 157 -20.58 -49.81 9.73
#